data_AF-S7J4H5-F1
#
_entry.id   AF-S7J4H5-F1
#
_cell.length_a   1.000
_cell.length_b   1.000
_cell.length_c   1.000
_cell.angle_alpha   90.00
_cell.angle_beta   90.00
_cell.angle_gamma   90.00
#
_symmetry.space_group_name_H-M   'P 1'
#
loop_
_entity.id
_entity.type
_entity.pdbx_description
1 polymer ?
#
loop_
_entity_poly.entity_id
_entity_poly.type
_entity_poly.pdbx_seq_one_letter_code
_entity_poly.pdbx_strand_id
1 'polypeptide(L)' 'MTERDKSVYLMLGTDDEKKRPSVVAGAVNDTIYTMKVVSESYGVVFSDALIGQLYKELDEHLNRMQKP' A
#
# COMPACT_ATOMS: atom_id res chain seq x y z
N MET A 1 23.78 12.36 18.78
CA MET A 1 22.94 11.28 18.22
C MET A 1 23.05 11.40 16.71
N THR A 2 23.94 10.64 16.06
CA THR A 2 24.09 10.70 14.61
C THR A 2 22.86 10.06 13.99
N GLU A 3 22.04 10.87 13.32
CA GLU A 3 20.99 10.42 12.41
C GLU A 3 21.64 9.51 11.36
N ARG A 4 21.67 8.21 11.63
CA ARG A 4 21.88 7.23 10.58
C ARG A 4 20.59 7.25 9.78
N ASP A 5 20.68 7.78 8.56
CA ASP A 5 19.63 7.75 7.54
C ASP A 5 18.89 6.42 7.62
N LYS A 6 17.65 6.44 8.10
CA LYS A 6 16.78 5.27 8.07
C LYS A 6 16.39 5.07 6.60
N SER A 7 17.13 4.22 5.89
CA SER A 7 16.78 3.85 4.52
C SER A 7 15.48 3.02 4.55
N VAL A 8 14.43 3.51 3.90
CA VAL A 8 13.23 2.70 3.64
C VAL A 8 13.56 1.77 2.48
N TYR A 9 13.59 0.46 2.74
CA TYR A 9 13.75 -0.53 1.68
C TYR A 9 12.37 -0.81 1.07
N LEU A 10 12.15 -0.34 -0.15
CA LEU A 10 10.90 -0.54 -0.88
C LEU A 10 11.01 -1.80 -1.75
N MET A 11 10.18 -2.81 -1.48
CA MET A 11 10.03 -3.96 -2.37
C MET A 11 9.00 -3.64 -3.45
N LEU A 12 9.47 -3.49 -4.69
CA LEU A 12 8.62 -3.23 -5.85
C LEU A 12 8.18 -4.53 -6.49
N GLY A 13 6.92 -4.61 -6.90
CA GLY A 13 6.37 -5.78 -7.58
C GLY A 13 6.97 -5.99 -8.97
N THR A 14 7.34 -7.24 -9.26
CA THR A 14 7.77 -7.72 -10.58
C THR A 14 6.61 -7.85 -11.57
N ASP A 15 6.90 -7.99 -12.86
CA ASP A 15 5.84 -8.15 -13.87
C ASP A 15 5.01 -9.42 -13.70
N ASP A 16 5.57 -10.47 -13.10
CA ASP A 16 4.82 -11.70 -12.80
C ASP A 16 3.96 -11.56 -11.54
N GLU A 17 4.42 -10.79 -10.56
CA GLU A 17 3.63 -10.48 -9.36
C GLU A 17 2.45 -9.56 -9.69
N LYS A 18 2.63 -8.60 -10.60
CA LYS A 18 1.55 -7.73 -11.09
C LYS A 18 0.39 -8.48 -11.75
N LYS A 19 0.61 -9.73 -12.21
CA LYS A 19 -0.42 -10.58 -12.81
C LYS A 19 -1.18 -11.43 -11.78
N ARG A 20 -0.73 -11.44 -10.52
CA ARG A 20 -1.27 -12.30 -9.46
C ARG A 20 -2.12 -11.45 -8.50
N PRO A 21 -3.46 -11.51 -8.59
CA PRO A 21 -4.33 -10.67 -7.76
C PRO A 21 -4.03 -10.78 -6.26
N SER A 22 -3.71 -11.98 -5.77
CA SER A 22 -3.37 -12.19 -4.35
C SER A 22 -2.08 -11.50 -3.91
N VAL A 23 -1.08 -11.41 -4.79
CA VAL A 23 0.19 -10.72 -4.48
C VAL A 23 -0.02 -9.21 -4.50
N VAL A 24 -0.73 -8.71 -5.51
CA VAL A 24 -1.11 -7.29 -5.60
C VAL A 24 -1.93 -6.86 -4.39
N ALA A 25 -2.92 -7.67 -4.00
CA ALA A 25 -3.76 -7.41 -2.84
C ALA A 25 -2.91 -7.28 -1.56
N GLY A 26 -2.06 -8.26 -1.27
CA GLY A 26 -1.21 -8.24 -0.07
C GLY A 26 -0.25 -7.05 -0.06
N ALA A 27 0.55 -6.88 -1.12
CA ALA A 27 1.58 -5.85 -1.16
C ALA A 27 0.99 -4.42 -1.06
N VAL A 28 -0.09 -4.14 -1.79
CA VAL A 28 -0.69 -2.80 -1.78
C VAL A 28 -1.48 -2.55 -0.50
N ASN A 29 -2.19 -3.55 0.04
CA ASN A 29 -2.88 -3.44 1.33
C ASN A 29 -1.91 -3.11 2.47
N ASP A 30 -0.79 -3.83 2.54
CA ASP A 30 0.25 -3.63 3.55
C ASP A 30 0.90 -2.25 3.40
N THR A 31 1.04 -1.76 2.17
CA THR A 31 1.58 -0.42 1.90
C THR A 31 0.62 0.68 2.37
N ILE A 32 -0.68 0.57 2.08
CA ILE A 32 -1.69 1.54 2.56
C ILE A 32 -1.72 1.58 4.09
N TYR A 33 -1.69 0.40 4.73
CA TYR A 33 -1.64 0.30 6.19
C TYR A 33 -0.36 0.92 6.77
N THR A 34 0.80 0.61 6.18
CA THR A 34 2.09 1.14 6.62
C THR A 34 2.13 2.66 6.47
N MET A 35 1.64 3.20 5.36
CA MET A 35 1.53 4.65 5.15
C MET A 35 0.72 5.30 6.27
N LYS A 36 -0.45 4.73 6.61
CA LYS A 36 -1.28 5.23 7.71
C LYS A 36 -0.51 5.23 9.04
N VAL A 37 0.07 4.10 9.43
CA VAL A 37 0.80 3.95 10.71
C VAL A 37 2.02 4.88 10.79
N VAL A 38 2.79 4.98 9.71
CA VAL A 38 3.97 5.85 9.65
C VAL A 38 3.53 7.30 9.77
N SER A 39 2.55 7.76 8.99
CA SER A 39 2.08 9.14 9.06
C SER A 39 1.55 9.50 10.45
N GLU A 40 0.75 8.63 11.07
CA GLU A 40 0.24 8.82 12.43
C GLU A 40 1.38 8.96 13.46
N SER A 41 2.47 8.19 13.31
CA SER A 41 3.64 8.29 14.20
C SER A 41 4.36 9.64 14.13
N TYR A 42 4.21 10.38 13.03
CA TYR A 42 4.72 11.75 12.86
C TYR A 42 3.66 12.82 13.14
N GLY A 43 2.49 12.46 13.67
CA GLY A 43 1.39 13.38 13.96
C GLY A 43 0.57 13.81 12.74
N VAL A 44 0.74 13.14 11.60
CA VAL A 44 -0.04 13.37 10.38
C VAL A 44 -1.16 12.34 10.30
N VAL A 45 -2.40 12.79 10.44
CA VAL A 45 -3.58 11.91 10.38
C VAL A 45 -4.30 12.13 9.05
N PHE A 46 -4.32 11.11 8.21
CA PHE A 46 -5.15 11.11 7.00
C PHE A 46 -6.62 10.89 7.35
N SER A 47 -7.52 11.43 6.54
CA SER A 47 -8.95 11.21 6.73
C SER A 47 -9.35 9.76 6.44
N ASP A 48 -10.33 9.24 7.17
CA ASP A 48 -10.90 7.91 6.91
C ASP A 48 -11.48 7.82 5.49
N ALA A 49 -12.00 8.93 4.96
CA ALA A 49 -12.48 9.00 3.58
C ALA A 49 -11.36 8.72 2.56
N LEU A 50 -10.17 9.29 2.76
CA LEU A 50 -9.02 9.04 1.88
C LEU A 50 -8.57 7.58 1.97
N ILE A 51 -8.40 7.05 3.18
CA ILE A 51 -7.96 5.66 3.39
C ILE A 51 -8.98 4.67 2.80
N GLY A 52 -10.27 4.92 3.02
CA GLY A 52 -11.34 4.11 2.45
C GLY A 52 -11.34 4.14 0.91
N GLN A 53 -11.11 5.31 0.31
CA GLN A 53 -11.02 5.43 -1.15
C GLN A 53 -9.85 4.64 -1.73
N LEU A 54 -8.68 4.62 -1.07
CA LEU A 54 -7.53 3.82 -1.51
C LEU A 54 -7.83 2.33 -1.51
N TYR A 55 -8.46 1.81 -0.43
CA TYR A 55 -8.86 0.40 -0.38
C TYR A 55 -9.93 0.05 -1.41
N LYS A 56 -10.88 0.96 -1.66
CA LYS A 56 -11.89 0.78 -2.70
C LYS A 56 -11.27 0.70 -4.10
N GLU A 57 -10.34 1.59 -4.43
CA GLU A 57 -9.66 1.56 -5.74
C GLU A 57 -8.82 0.29 -5.93
N LEU A 58 -8.20 -0.20 -4.85
CA LEU A 58 -7.51 -1.49 -4.84
C LEU A 58 -8.49 -2.64 -5.11
N ASP A 59 -9.62 -2.71 -4.40
CA ASP A 59 -10.63 -3.75 -4.61
C ASP A 59 -11.19 -3.73 -6.04
N GLU A 60 -11.51 -2.55 -6.57
CA GLU A 60 -11.96 -2.39 -7.96
C GLU A 60 -10.89 -2.85 -8.96
N HIS A 61 -9.61 -2.57 -8.69
CA HIS A 61 -8.51 -3.06 -9.51
C HIS A 61 -8.42 -4.59 -9.48
N LEU A 62 -8.47 -5.20 -8.31
CA LEU A 62 -8.44 -6.66 -8.15
C LEU A 62 -9.62 -7.33 -8.84
N ASN A 63 -10.81 -6.73 -8.75
CA ASN A 63 -12.00 -7.19 -9.45
C ASN A 63 -11.85 -7.12 -10.98
N ARG A 64 -11.13 -6.13 -11.52
CA ARG A 64 -10.80 -6.07 -12.96
C ARG A 64 -9.79 -7.13 -13.36
N MET A 65 -8.81 -7.46 -12.51
CA MET A 65 -7.83 -8.53 -12.80
C MET A 65 -8.46 -9.93 -12.84
N GLN A 66 -9.55 -10.16 -12.11
CA GLN A 66 -10.26 -11.44 -12.07
C GLN A 66 -11.26 -11.63 -13.22
N LYS A 67 -11.66 -10.53 -13.87
CA LYS A 67 -12.53 -10.58 -15.05
C LYS A 67 -11.65 -10.78 -16.29
N PRO A 68 -11.91 -11.82 -17.11
CA PRO A 68 -11.12 -12.09 -18.31
C PRO A 68 -11.21 -10.96 -19.34
#